data_AF-A0A9E3L7R7-F1
#
_entry.id   AF-A0A9E3L7R7-F1
#
_cell.length_a   1.000
_cell.length_b   1.000
_cell.length_c   1.000
_cell.angle_alpha   90.00
_cell.angle_beta   90.00
_cell.angle_gamma   90.00
#
_symmetry.space_group_name_H-M   'P 1'
#
loop_
_entity.id
_entity.type
_entity.pdbx_description
1 polymer ?
#
loop_
_entity_poly.entity_id
_entity_poly.type
_entity_poly.pdbx_seq_one_letter_code
_entity_poly.pdbx_strand_id
1 'polypeptide(L)'
;MVIGTTFVAYVWSDPDRVRWHESQVLYGLPVAIDDRAWLVTGAIAITALALFAWAMWEARALFRTLSTGDFFSIEVPRRLTRLGYLALVGSLGGIVQRAATEIVSRIGVIPRPTQFHLTITSADYVSVIAALLLIAFAKVMHEARRLAAENRGFV
;
A
#
# COMPACT_ATOMS: atom_id res chain seq x y z
N MET A 1 8.88 3.92 -5.13
CA MET A 1 9.61 5.04 -4.48
C MET A 1 8.59 5.96 -3.82
N VAL A 2 8.87 6.44 -2.61
CA VAL A 2 7.97 7.03 -1.60
C VAL A 2 7.44 8.40 -2.05
N ILE A 3 6.55 8.42 -3.05
CA ILE A 3 5.98 9.67 -3.58
C ILE A 3 4.77 10.13 -2.74
N GLY A 4 4.02 9.21 -2.13
CA GLY A 4 2.76 9.54 -1.46
C GLY A 4 2.87 10.34 -0.16
N THR A 5 3.83 10.04 0.72
CA THR A 5 3.94 10.70 2.03
C THR A 5 4.67 12.04 1.96
N THR A 6 5.71 12.15 1.14
CA THR A 6 6.39 13.42 0.90
C THR A 6 5.50 14.41 0.18
N PHE A 7 4.67 13.95 -0.76
CA PHE A 7 3.69 14.81 -1.45
C PHE A 7 2.70 15.43 -0.46
N VAL A 8 2.13 14.64 0.45
CA VAL A 8 1.14 15.12 1.43
C VAL A 8 1.77 16.08 2.45
N ALA A 9 2.98 15.79 2.92
CA ALA A 9 3.69 16.69 3.85
C ALA A 9 4.12 18.01 3.19
N TYR A 10 4.61 17.94 1.94
CA TYR A 10 5.01 19.11 1.14
C TYR A 10 3.82 20.02 0.83
N VAL A 11 2.70 19.39 0.47
CA VAL A 11 1.44 20.05 0.19
C VAL A 11 0.86 20.78 1.40
N TRP A 12 0.97 20.19 2.59
CA TRP A 12 0.46 20.79 3.82
C TRP A 12 1.36 21.92 4.35
N SER A 13 2.65 21.89 4.02
CA SER A 13 3.61 22.91 4.48
C SER A 13 3.54 24.24 3.73
N ASP A 14 3.02 24.27 2.50
CA ASP A 14 3.12 25.44 1.63
C ASP A 14 1.95 25.50 0.60
N PRO A 15 0.70 25.71 1.05
CA PRO A 15 -0.51 25.59 0.20
C PRO A 15 -0.52 26.56 -0.99
N ASP A 16 0.10 27.74 -0.87
CA ASP A 16 0.19 28.73 -1.95
C ASP A 16 1.24 28.36 -3.02
N ARG A 17 2.23 27.53 -2.68
CA ARG A 17 3.24 27.03 -3.62
C ARG A 17 2.78 25.82 -4.40
N VAL A 18 1.87 25.01 -3.86
CA VAL A 18 1.18 23.96 -4.63
C VAL A 18 0.37 24.60 -5.77
N ARG A 19 -0.34 25.71 -5.49
CA ARG A 19 -1.08 26.48 -6.51
C ARG A 19 -0.18 27.01 -7.63
N TRP A 20 1.09 27.32 -7.34
CA TRP A 20 2.07 27.85 -8.31
C TRP A 20 2.88 26.75 -9.03
N HIS A 21 3.13 25.60 -8.39
CA HIS A 21 3.85 24.49 -9.00
C HIS A 21 2.93 23.57 -9.82
N GLU A 22 1.62 23.60 -9.57
CA GLU A 22 0.57 22.86 -10.32
C GLU A 22 -0.08 23.65 -11.45
N SER A 23 0.34 24.91 -11.70
CA SER A 23 0.25 25.45 -13.07
C SER A 23 1.12 24.65 -14.06
N GLN A 24 1.94 23.72 -13.55
CA GLN A 24 2.45 22.59 -14.30
C GLN A 24 1.62 21.32 -14.03
N VAL A 25 0.62 21.11 -14.87
CA VAL A 25 0.50 19.91 -15.69
C VAL A 25 0.76 18.57 -14.95
N LEU A 26 -0.24 18.05 -14.24
CA LEU A 26 -0.28 16.62 -13.90
C LEU A 26 -0.72 15.86 -15.18
N TYR A 27 0.23 15.20 -15.86
CA TYR A 27 -0.03 14.48 -17.14
C TYR A 27 -0.65 15.31 -18.29
N GLY A 28 -0.32 16.59 -18.43
CA GLY A 28 -0.83 17.41 -19.55
C GLY A 28 -1.98 18.35 -19.18
N LEU A 29 -2.52 18.29 -17.95
CA LEU A 29 -3.84 18.83 -17.66
C LEU A 29 -3.87 19.88 -16.54
N PRO A 30 -4.71 20.92 -16.68
CA PRO A 30 -4.98 21.86 -15.59
C PRO A 30 -5.70 21.11 -14.46
N VAL A 31 -5.19 21.25 -13.25
CA VAL A 31 -5.80 20.69 -12.04
C VAL A 31 -6.52 21.83 -11.32
N ALA A 32 -7.83 21.68 -11.10
CA ALA A 32 -8.60 22.57 -10.23
C ALA A 32 -8.89 21.80 -8.93
N ILE A 33 -8.12 22.08 -7.86
CA ILE A 33 -8.34 21.43 -6.57
C ILE A 33 -9.41 22.22 -5.79
N ASP A 34 -10.65 21.71 -5.81
CA ASP A 34 -11.73 22.12 -4.91
C ASP A 34 -11.48 21.60 -3.47
N ASP A 35 -12.11 22.19 -2.45
CA ASP A 35 -11.98 21.77 -1.03
C ASP A 35 -12.36 20.29 -0.82
N ARG A 36 -13.25 19.77 -1.67
CA ARG A 36 -13.64 18.35 -1.69
C ARG A 36 -12.51 17.45 -2.20
N ALA A 37 -11.75 17.90 -3.20
CA ALA A 37 -10.59 17.19 -3.72
C ALA A 37 -9.46 17.10 -2.69
N TRP A 38 -9.32 18.14 -1.86
CA TRP A 38 -8.44 18.17 -0.70
C TRP A 38 -8.80 17.09 0.33
N LEU A 39 -10.07 17.02 0.73
CA LEU A 39 -10.54 16.03 1.70
C LEU A 39 -10.36 14.59 1.21
N VAL A 40 -10.70 14.32 -0.06
CA VAL A 40 -10.57 12.97 -0.64
C VAL A 40 -9.10 12.55 -0.72
N THR A 41 -8.22 13.42 -1.21
CA THR A 41 -6.77 13.14 -1.30
C THR A 41 -6.18 12.92 0.10
N GLY A 42 -6.57 13.72 1.08
CA GLY A 42 -6.17 13.56 2.48
C GLY A 42 -6.64 12.24 3.10
N ALA A 43 -7.90 11.86 2.89
CA ALA A 43 -8.44 10.59 3.38
C ALA A 43 -7.71 9.37 2.79
N ILE A 44 -7.39 9.43 1.49
CA ILE A 44 -6.63 8.36 0.83
C ILE A 44 -5.21 8.28 1.41
N ALA A 45 -4.54 9.41 1.60
CA ALA A 45 -3.20 9.45 2.19
C ALA A 45 -3.14 8.88 3.61
N ILE A 46 -4.09 9.27 4.48
CA ILE A 46 -4.20 8.75 5.85
C ILE A 46 -4.42 7.23 5.81
N THR A 47 -5.27 6.74 4.91
CA THR A 47 -5.51 5.30 4.73
C THR A 47 -4.23 4.55 4.38
N ALA A 48 -3.45 5.08 3.43
CA ALA A 48 -2.17 4.49 3.03
C ALA A 48 -1.15 4.47 4.19
N LEU A 49 -1.09 5.56 4.96
CA LEU A 49 -0.22 5.66 6.14
C LEU A 49 -0.62 4.67 7.23
N ALA A 50 -1.93 4.52 7.50
CA ALA A 50 -2.45 3.56 8.47
C ALA A 50 -2.13 2.11 8.07
N LEU A 51 -2.28 1.77 6.79
CA LEU A 51 -1.90 0.45 6.25
C LEU A 51 -0.40 0.19 6.43
N PHE A 52 0.46 1.18 6.14
CA PHE A 52 1.90 1.05 6.33
C PHE A 52 2.27 0.86 7.81
N ALA A 53 1.69 1.67 8.70
CA ALA A 53 1.91 1.55 10.15
C ALA A 53 1.48 0.16 10.67
N TRP A 54 0.35 -0.36 10.18
CA TRP A 54 -0.12 -1.70 10.54
C TRP A 54 0.82 -2.80 10.03
N ALA A 55 1.33 -2.68 8.79
CA ALA A 55 2.32 -3.62 8.28
C ALA A 55 3.60 -3.61 9.13
N MET A 56 4.08 -2.44 9.55
CA MET A 56 5.25 -2.34 10.43
C MET A 56 5.00 -2.90 11.82
N TRP A 57 3.80 -2.72 12.36
CA TRP A 57 3.42 -3.34 13.62
C TRP A 57 3.44 -4.87 13.55
N GLU A 58 2.90 -5.46 12.47
CA GLU A 58 2.94 -6.92 12.32
C GLU A 58 4.35 -7.45 12.04
N ALA A 59 5.19 -6.70 11.32
CA ALA A 59 6.59 -7.04 11.13
C ALA A 59 7.34 -7.05 12.47
N ARG A 60 7.14 -6.02 13.30
CA ARG A 60 7.70 -5.95 14.66
C ARG A 60 7.26 -7.16 15.49
N ALA A 61 5.98 -7.51 15.45
CA ALA A 61 5.46 -8.62 16.21
C ALA A 61 6.01 -9.97 15.71
N LEU A 62 6.18 -10.14 14.39
CA LEU A 62 6.82 -11.30 13.79
C LEU A 62 8.27 -11.44 14.25
N PHE A 63 9.07 -10.38 14.14
CA PHE A 63 10.47 -10.40 14.59
C PHE A 63 10.60 -10.68 16.08
N ARG A 64 9.66 -10.18 16.90
CA ARG A 64 9.62 -10.50 18.34
C ARG A 64 9.37 -11.99 18.58
N THR A 65 8.44 -12.61 17.86
CA THR A 65 8.19 -14.07 17.96
C THR A 65 9.40 -14.88 17.48
N LEU A 66 10.11 -14.42 16.44
CA LEU A 66 11.34 -15.09 15.99
C LEU A 66 12.49 -14.91 16.99
N SER A 67 12.57 -13.77 17.68
CA SER A 67 13.61 -13.51 18.68
C SER A 67 13.54 -14.42 19.91
N THR A 68 12.38 -15.01 20.20
CA THR A 68 12.22 -15.98 21.29
C THR A 68 12.68 -17.39 20.89
N GLY A 69 13.18 -17.59 19.67
CA GLY A 69 13.65 -18.88 19.16
C GLY A 69 12.55 -19.86 18.76
N ASP A 70 11.29 -19.46 18.85
CA ASP A 70 10.14 -20.31 18.51
C ASP A 70 9.76 -20.17 17.04
N PHE A 71 10.60 -20.71 16.16
CA PHE A 71 10.39 -20.70 14.71
C PHE A 71 9.17 -21.53 14.27
N PHE A 72 8.74 -22.49 15.10
CA PHE A 72 7.58 -23.35 14.87
C PHE A 72 6.35 -22.91 15.69
N SER A 73 6.28 -21.65 16.11
CA SER A 73 5.07 -21.03 16.68
C SER A 73 3.96 -20.91 15.63
N ILE A 74 2.69 -20.98 16.06
CA ILE A 74 1.54 -20.83 15.16
C ILE A 74 1.30 -19.39 14.72
N GLU A 75 1.88 -18.46 15.46
CA GLU A 75 1.84 -17.04 15.22
C GLU A 75 2.70 -16.66 14.01
N VAL A 76 3.80 -17.37 13.74
CA VAL A 76 4.74 -17.04 12.66
C VAL A 76 4.07 -17.13 11.27
N PRO A 77 3.47 -18.27 10.85
CA PRO A 77 2.77 -18.34 9.56
C PRO A 77 1.58 -17.38 9.49
N ARG A 78 0.86 -17.19 10.60
CA ARG A 78 -0.31 -16.30 10.66
C ARG A 78 0.08 -14.84 10.43
N ARG A 79 1.13 -14.36 11.09
CA ARG A 79 1.62 -12.98 10.94
C ARG A 79 2.23 -12.75 9.56
N LEU A 80 2.97 -13.71 9.04
CA LEU A 80 3.52 -13.65 7.70
C LEU A 80 2.43 -13.59 6.61
N THR A 81 1.35 -14.36 6.78
CA THR A 81 0.16 -14.29 5.93
C THR A 81 -0.50 -12.92 5.99
N ARG A 82 -0.67 -12.35 7.20
CA ARG A 82 -1.23 -11.00 7.37
C ARG A 82 -0.36 -9.94 6.71
N LEU A 83 0.97 -10.00 6.87
CA LEU A 83 1.90 -9.11 6.20
C LEU A 83 1.78 -9.20 4.69
N GLY A 84 1.68 -10.42 4.14
CA GLY A 84 1.45 -10.63 2.72
C GLY A 84 0.14 -9.99 2.24
N TYR A 85 -0.96 -10.15 2.98
CA TYR A 85 -2.23 -9.49 2.65
C TYR A 85 -2.15 -7.97 2.76
N LEU A 86 -1.52 -7.42 3.81
CA LEU A 86 -1.33 -5.98 3.96
C LEU A 86 -0.50 -5.40 2.81
N ALA A 87 0.56 -6.10 2.39
CA ALA A 87 1.37 -5.71 1.24
C ALA A 87 0.58 -5.79 -0.07
N LEU A 88 -0.29 -6.80 -0.23
CA LEU A 88 -1.14 -6.95 -1.41
C LEU A 88 -2.18 -5.84 -1.50
N VAL A 89 -2.88 -5.58 -0.38
CA VAL A 89 -3.87 -4.48 -0.26
C VAL A 89 -3.19 -3.13 -0.50
N GLY A 90 -2.00 -2.90 0.05
CA GLY A 90 -1.23 -1.68 -0.20
C GLY A 90 -0.83 -1.52 -1.68
N SER A 91 -0.43 -2.61 -2.33
CA SER A 91 -0.04 -2.59 -3.75
C SER A 91 -1.22 -2.28 -4.66
N LEU A 92 -2.34 -2.98 -4.49
CA LEU A 92 -3.55 -2.74 -5.27
C LEU A 92 -4.15 -1.37 -4.94
N GLY A 93 -4.12 -0.99 -3.66
CA GLY A 93 -4.54 0.32 -3.18
C GLY A 93 -3.77 1.46 -3.84
N GLY A 94 -2.47 1.30 -4.09
CA GLY A 94 -1.66 2.30 -4.81
C GLY A 94 -2.11 2.52 -6.26
N ILE A 95 -2.49 1.45 -6.98
CA ILE A 95 -3.04 1.55 -8.33
C ILE A 95 -4.37 2.31 -8.31
N VAL A 96 -5.28 1.90 -7.41
CA VAL A 96 -6.60 2.53 -7.25
C VAL A 96 -6.47 3.99 -6.82
N GLN A 97 -5.56 4.30 -5.91
CA GLN A 97 -5.29 5.65 -5.44
C GLN A 97 -4.84 6.58 -6.57
N ARG A 98 -3.92 6.13 -7.44
CA ARG A 98 -3.49 6.94 -8.59
C ARG A 98 -4.64 7.24 -9.54
N ALA A 99 -5.44 6.23 -9.87
CA ALA A 99 -6.64 6.39 -10.67
C ALA A 99 -7.67 7.33 -10.03
N ALA A 100 -7.93 7.19 -8.73
CA ALA A 100 -8.86 8.04 -8.00
C ALA A 100 -8.38 9.49 -7.93
N THR A 101 -7.08 9.71 -7.69
CA THR A 101 -6.48 11.05 -7.66
C THR A 101 -6.58 11.71 -9.04
N GLU A 102 -6.33 10.97 -10.12
CA GLU A 102 -6.50 11.46 -11.48
C GLU A 102 -7.95 11.87 -11.76
N ILE A 103 -8.93 11.06 -11.36
CA ILE A 103 -10.35 11.39 -11.51
C ILE A 103 -10.69 12.66 -10.72
N VAL A 104 -10.32 12.71 -9.44
CA VAL A 104 -10.63 13.82 -8.53
C VAL A 104 -10.02 15.13 -9.02
N SER A 105 -8.78 15.11 -9.53
CA SER A 105 -8.09 16.29 -10.07
C SER A 105 -8.80 16.94 -11.27
N ARG A 106 -9.70 16.20 -11.93
CA ARG A 106 -10.45 16.64 -13.11
C ARG A 106 -11.90 17.05 -12.81
N ILE A 107 -12.38 16.83 -11.58
CA ILE A 107 -13.73 17.25 -11.16
C ILE A 107 -13.74 18.79 -11.10
N GLY A 108 -14.14 19.44 -12.20
CA GLY A 108 -14.18 20.90 -12.33
C GLY A 108 -13.57 21.46 -13.62
N VAL A 109 -12.85 20.63 -14.40
CA VAL A 109 -12.13 21.06 -15.60
C VAL A 109 -12.77 20.45 -16.87
N ILE A 110 -13.78 21.14 -17.42
CA ILE A 110 -14.36 21.04 -18.80
C ILE A 110 -15.12 19.72 -19.17
N PRO A 111 -16.30 19.78 -19.85
CA PRO A 111 -17.22 18.65 -20.07
C PRO A 111 -16.89 17.79 -21.31
N ARG A 112 -15.62 17.45 -21.56
CA ARG A 112 -15.25 16.54 -22.66
C ARG A 112 -15.23 15.08 -22.19
N PRO A 113 -15.50 14.08 -23.08
CA PRO A 113 -15.38 12.67 -22.74
C PRO A 113 -13.91 12.36 -22.42
N THR A 114 -13.62 12.20 -21.14
CA THR A 114 -12.27 12.04 -20.62
C THR A 114 -11.79 10.60 -20.84
N GLN A 115 -10.64 10.43 -21.49
CA GLN A 115 -9.93 9.15 -21.48
C GLN A 115 -9.37 8.91 -20.07
N PHE A 116 -9.72 7.77 -19.48
CA PHE A 116 -9.24 7.34 -18.18
C PHE A 116 -7.93 6.57 -18.35
N HIS A 117 -6.85 7.01 -17.69
CA HIS A 117 -5.54 6.40 -17.80
C HIS A 117 -5.23 5.53 -16.59
N LEU A 118 -5.48 4.22 -16.69
CA LEU A 118 -5.00 3.28 -15.68
C LEU A 118 -3.49 3.07 -15.88
N THR A 119 -2.68 3.68 -15.02
CA THR A 119 -1.22 3.50 -15.05
C THR A 119 -0.82 2.34 -14.15
N ILE A 120 -0.30 1.28 -14.76
CA ILE A 120 0.37 0.17 -14.08
C ILE A 120 1.87 0.31 -14.35
N THR A 121 2.63 0.42 -13.27
CA THR A 121 4.07 0.62 -13.29
C THR A 121 4.79 -0.67 -12.96
N SER A 122 6.10 -0.71 -13.22
CA SER A 122 6.90 -1.86 -12.88
C SER A 122 6.99 -2.15 -11.39
N ALA A 123 6.95 -1.09 -10.58
CA ALA A 123 6.92 -1.19 -9.14
C ALA A 123 5.67 -1.95 -8.63
N ASP A 124 4.54 -1.85 -9.33
CA ASP A 124 3.28 -2.46 -8.89
C ASP A 124 3.30 -3.98 -9.04
N TYR A 125 3.82 -4.50 -10.17
CA TYR A 125 3.92 -5.95 -10.32
C TYR A 125 4.98 -6.52 -9.37
N VAL A 126 6.09 -5.82 -9.13
CA VAL A 126 7.11 -6.25 -8.16
C VAL A 126 6.52 -6.33 -6.76
N SER A 127 5.74 -5.32 -6.34
CA SER A 127 5.14 -5.30 -5.01
C SER A 127 4.05 -6.36 -4.84
N VAL A 128 3.24 -6.62 -5.88
CA VAL A 128 2.28 -7.73 -5.89
C VAL A 128 2.99 -9.07 -5.81
N ILE A 129 4.06 -9.29 -6.59
CA ILE A 129 4.86 -10.53 -6.51
C ILE A 129 5.45 -10.71 -5.11
N ALA A 130 6.03 -9.66 -4.53
CA ALA A 130 6.57 -9.71 -3.17
C ALA A 130 5.48 -10.08 -2.13
N ALA A 131 4.30 -9.49 -2.25
CA ALA A 131 3.17 -9.81 -1.38
C ALA A 131 2.73 -11.27 -1.51
N LEU A 132 2.62 -11.78 -2.74
CA LEU A 132 2.29 -13.17 -3.02
C LEU A 132 3.36 -14.13 -2.50
N LEU A 133 4.65 -13.77 -2.62
CA LEU A 133 5.76 -14.56 -2.07
C LEU A 133 5.69 -14.66 -0.55
N LEU A 134 5.32 -13.58 0.17
CA LEU A 134 5.10 -13.64 1.61
C LEU A 134 3.97 -14.60 1.98
N ILE A 135 2.86 -14.57 1.24
CA ILE A 135 1.73 -15.50 1.46
C ILE A 135 2.15 -16.94 1.15
N ALA A 136 2.88 -17.17 0.06
CA ALA A 136 3.37 -18.49 -0.32
C ALA A 136 4.33 -19.05 0.75
N PHE A 137 5.28 -18.22 1.22
CA PHE A 137 6.20 -18.61 2.29
C PHE A 137 5.46 -18.93 3.59
N ALA A 138 4.39 -18.19 3.92
CA ALA A 138 3.56 -18.49 5.07
C ALA A 138 2.85 -19.85 4.95
N LYS A 139 2.36 -20.21 3.76
CA LYS A 139 1.77 -21.53 3.51
C LYS A 139 2.80 -22.65 3.66
N VAL A 140 4.01 -22.47 3.13
CA VAL A 140 5.11 -23.44 3.28
C VAL A 140 5.47 -23.63 4.76
N MET A 141 5.58 -22.54 5.51
CA MET A 141 5.85 -22.60 6.95
C MET A 141 4.72 -23.30 7.72
N HIS A 142 3.46 -23.09 7.34
CA HIS A 142 2.33 -23.79 7.94
C HIS A 142 2.42 -25.31 7.69
N GLU A 143 2.76 -25.72 6.47
CA GLU A 143 2.92 -27.13 6.11
C GLU A 143 4.12 -27.78 6.82
N ALA A 144 5.27 -27.10 6.87
CA ALA A 144 6.44 -27.57 7.59
C ALA A 144 6.15 -27.81 9.08
N ARG A 145 5.33 -26.95 9.69
CA ARG A 145 4.86 -27.13 11.07
C ARG A 145 3.93 -28.33 11.21
N ARG A 146 3.03 -28.55 10.27
CA ARG A 146 2.12 -29.71 10.27
C ARG A 146 2.94 -31.01 10.24
N LEU A 147 3.91 -31.12 9.33
CA LEU A 147 4.82 -32.25 9.23
C LEU A 147 5.64 -32.46 10.52
N ALA A 148 6.14 -31.38 11.13
CA ALA A 148 6.87 -31.45 12.40
C ALA A 148 5.98 -31.83 13.61
N ALA A 149 4.67 -31.58 13.54
CA ALA A 149 3.71 -32.04 14.54
C ALA A 149 3.39 -33.52 14.35
N GLU A 150 3.19 -33.97 13.10
CA GLU A 150 2.94 -35.38 12.76
C GLU A 150 4.12 -36.27 13.16
N ASN A 151 5.37 -35.87 12.86
CA ASN A 151 6.56 -36.64 13.22
C ASN A 151 6.77 -36.80 14.75
N ARG A 152 6.22 -35.90 15.57
CA ARG A 152 6.24 -36.05 17.04
C ARG A 152 5.22 -37.03 17.57
N GLY A 153 4.22 -37.43 16.77
CA GLY A 153 3.26 -38.46 17.13
C GLY A 153 3.73 -39.89 16.82
N PHE A 154 4.83 -40.05 16.08
CA PHE A 154 5.37 -41.35 15.67
C PHE A 154 6.58 -41.83 16.50
N VAL A 155 7.04 -41.03 17.48
CA VAL A 155 8.13 -41.39 18.41
C VAL A 155 7.54 -41.71 19.78
#